data_AF-A0A436QVB2-F1
#
_entry.id   AF-A0A436QVB2-F1
#
_cell.length_a   1.000
_cell.length_b   1.000
_cell.length_c   1.000
_cell.angle_alpha   90.00
_cell.angle_beta   90.00
_cell.angle_gamma   90.00
#
_symmetry.space_group_name_H-M   'P 1'
#
loop_
_entity.id
_entity.type
_entity.pdbx_description
1 polymer ?
#
loop_
_entity_poly.entity_id
_entity_poly.type
_entity_poly.pdbx_seq_one_letter_code
_entity_poly.pdbx_strand_id
1 'polypeptide(L)' 'IGPLAVTRPGFLRDAFATALRLAADRSAEKVSAFLPGTCESALSLAVDQGMRITFPMLLMASPGYRDWTQYLPRNPGFM' A
#
# COMPACT_ATOMS: atom_id res chain seq x y z
N ILE A 1 -3.68 -11.46 1.16
CA ILE A 1 -3.18 -11.52 2.56
C ILE A 1 -4.02 -10.55 3.39
N GLY A 2 -4.35 -10.86 4.65
CA GLY A 2 -5.23 -10.03 5.49
C GLY A 2 -4.58 -8.72 5.97
N PRO A 3 -5.30 -7.90 6.77
CA PRO A 3 -4.74 -6.68 7.35
C PRO A 3 -3.59 -7.02 8.31
N LEU A 4 -2.45 -6.35 8.13
CA LEU A 4 -1.28 -6.50 8.99
C LEU A 4 -1.03 -5.18 9.71
N ALA A 5 -1.05 -5.22 11.04
CA ALA A 5 -0.67 -4.12 11.88
C ALA A 5 0.75 -4.34 12.41
N VAL A 6 1.56 -3.28 12.45
CA VAL A 6 2.88 -3.29 13.07
C VAL A 6 2.88 -2.36 14.28
N THR A 7 3.57 -2.77 15.34
CA THR A 7 3.64 -2.01 16.60
C THR A 7 4.55 -0.78 16.49
N ARG A 8 5.51 -0.80 15.55
CA ARG A 8 6.45 0.30 15.28
C ARG A 8 6.72 0.40 13.78
N PRO A 9 6.98 1.60 13.24
CA PRO A 9 7.28 1.80 11.82
C PRO A 9 8.44 0.94 11.29
N GLY A 10 9.46 0.68 12.13
CA GLY A 10 10.62 -0.13 11.75
C GLY A 10 10.29 -1.58 11.37
N PHE A 11 9.16 -2.13 11.83
CA PHE A 11 8.74 -3.50 11.50
C PHE A 11 7.93 -3.59 10.20
N LEU A 12 7.61 -2.46 9.56
CA LEU A 12 6.79 -2.45 8.34
C LEU A 12 7.43 -3.24 7.21
N ARG A 13 8.76 -3.14 7.03
CA ARG A 13 9.49 -3.86 5.98
C ARG A 13 9.36 -5.37 6.15
N ASP A 14 9.58 -5.88 7.36
CA ASP A 14 9.56 -7.32 7.65
C ASP A 14 8.14 -7.90 7.57
N ALA A 15 7.15 -7.15 8.05
CA ALA A 15 5.74 -7.51 7.89
C ALA A 15 5.34 -7.59 6.42
N PHE A 16 5.77 -6.62 5.61
CA PHE A 16 5.50 -6.61 4.18
C PHE A 16 6.25 -7.74 3.45
N ALA A 17 7.51 -8.01 3.78
CA ALA A 17 8.28 -9.14 3.25
C ALA A 17 7.58 -10.49 3.51
N THR A 18 7.05 -10.66 4.72
CA THR A 18 6.31 -11.86 5.10
C THR A 18 5.03 -11.98 4.26
N ALA A 19 4.30 -10.88 4.07
CA ALA A 19 3.11 -10.87 3.24
C ALA A 19 3.42 -11.21 1.76
N LEU A 20 4.50 -10.66 1.21
CA LEU A 20 4.94 -10.96 -0.16
C LEU A 20 5.32 -12.42 -0.31
N ARG A 21 6.05 -13.00 0.65
CA ARG A 21 6.38 -14.44 0.63
C ARG A 21 5.12 -15.30 0.64
N LEU A 22 4.15 -14.99 1.50
CA LEU A 22 2.88 -15.71 1.53
C LEU A 22 2.07 -15.57 0.23
N ALA A 23 2.18 -14.43 -0.47
CA ALA A 23 1.56 -14.23 -1.77
C ALA A 23 2.28 -15.04 -2.87
N ALA A 24 3.61 -15.06 -2.85
CA ALA A 24 4.44 -15.84 -3.77
C ALA A 24 4.23 -17.35 -3.61
N ASP A 25 4.11 -17.85 -2.38
CA ASP A 25 3.79 -19.26 -2.10
C ASP A 25 2.43 -19.68 -2.69
N ARG A 26 1.52 -18.72 -2.88
CA ARG A 26 0.22 -18.93 -3.55
C ARG A 26 0.27 -18.67 -5.05
N SER A 27 1.46 -18.50 -5.63
CA SER A 27 1.68 -18.18 -7.05
C SER A 27 0.92 -16.93 -7.51
N ALA A 28 0.78 -15.92 -6.65
CA ALA A 28 0.12 -14.68 -7.01
C ALA A 28 0.99 -13.82 -7.93
N GLU A 29 0.62 -13.67 -9.20
CA GLU A 29 1.34 -12.85 -10.16
C GLU A 29 1.20 -11.33 -9.92
N LYS A 30 0.12 -10.92 -9.24
CA LYS A 30 -0.19 -9.51 -8.96
C LYS A 30 -0.53 -9.35 -7.48
N VAL A 31 0.09 -8.36 -6.86
CA VAL A 31 -0.14 -7.99 -5.45
C VAL A 31 -0.55 -6.52 -5.39
N SER A 32 -1.62 -6.24 -4.67
CA SER A 32 -2.04 -4.88 -4.30
C SER A 32 -1.97 -4.74 -2.79
N ALA A 33 -1.44 -3.63 -2.31
CA ALA A 33 -1.25 -3.37 -0.89
C ALA A 33 -1.55 -1.90 -0.56
N PHE A 34 -2.15 -1.68 0.60
CA PHE A 34 -2.28 -0.36 1.22
C PHE A 34 -1.26 -0.25 2.34
N LEU A 35 -0.35 0.71 2.22
CA LEU A 35 0.75 0.91 3.17
C LEU A 35 0.63 2.31 3.80
N PRO A 36 0.93 2.48 5.10
CA PRO A 36 0.84 3.78 5.75
C PRO A 36 2.02 4.70 5.42
N GLY A 37 1.75 6.00 5.23
CA GLY A 37 2.75 7.07 5.19
C GLY A 37 3.79 6.95 4.07
N THR A 38 5.02 7.40 4.33
CA THR A 38 6.11 7.46 3.33
C THR A 38 6.62 6.08 2.89
N CYS A 39 6.31 5.00 3.63
CA CYS A 39 6.54 3.57 3.34
C CYS A 39 7.81 3.18 2.54
N GLU A 40 8.86 3.99 2.63
CA GLU A 40 10.04 3.93 1.76
C GLU A 40 10.75 2.58 1.85
N SER A 41 10.87 2.04 3.07
CA SER A 41 11.49 0.74 3.31
C SER A 41 10.71 -0.43 2.69
N ALA A 42 9.39 -0.30 2.55
CA ALA A 42 8.53 -1.29 1.89
C ALA A 42 8.55 -1.13 0.37
N LEU A 43 8.62 0.11 -0.14
CA LEU A 43 8.79 0.40 -1.57
C LEU A 43 10.16 -0.09 -2.07
N SER A 44 11.25 0.22 -1.35
CA SER A 44 12.58 -0.33 -1.63
C SER A 44 12.56 -1.85 -1.66
N LEU A 45 11.90 -2.50 -0.69
CA LEU A 45 11.76 -3.95 -0.70
C LEU A 45 11.04 -4.46 -1.97
N ALA A 46 9.93 -3.83 -2.37
CA ALA A 46 9.22 -4.23 -3.58
C ALA A 46 10.11 -4.11 -4.84
N VAL A 47 10.90 -3.04 -4.94
CA VAL A 47 11.89 -2.86 -6.02
C VAL A 47 12.98 -3.92 -5.95
N ASP A 48 13.54 -4.19 -4.76
CA ASP A 48 14.57 -5.22 -4.55
C ASP A 48 14.08 -6.62 -4.96
N GLN A 49 12.78 -6.89 -4.82
CA GLN A 49 12.13 -8.12 -5.26
C GLN A 49 11.76 -8.13 -6.75
N GLY A 50 12.16 -7.11 -7.51
CA GLY A 50 11.90 -7.00 -8.95
C GLY A 50 10.44 -6.69 -9.30
N MET A 51 9.64 -6.24 -8.32
CA MET A 51 8.24 -5.91 -8.59
C MET A 51 8.15 -4.65 -9.45
N ARG A 52 7.38 -4.73 -10.54
CA ARG A 52 6.98 -3.54 -11.30
C ARG A 52 5.89 -2.81 -10.53
N ILE A 53 6.29 -1.80 -9.76
CA ILE A 53 5.34 -0.95 -9.03
C ILE A 53 4.55 -0.13 -10.05
N THR A 54 3.28 -0.49 -10.19
CA THR A 54 2.30 0.39 -10.81
C THR A 54 1.71 1.19 -9.66
N PHE A 55 1.89 2.51 -9.66
CA PHE A 55 1.17 3.38 -8.73
C PHE A 55 -0.21 3.66 -9.34
N PRO A 56 -1.29 2.96 -8.96
CA PRO A 56 -2.59 3.59 -9.06
C PRO A 56 -2.61 4.66 -7.98
N MET A 57 -2.91 5.91 -8.34
CA MET A 57 -3.71 6.68 -7.42
C MET A 57 -5.03 5.95 -7.24
N LEU A 58 -5.30 5.50 -6.03
CA LEU A 58 -6.61 4.97 -5.70
C LEU A 58 -7.32 5.98 -4.82
N LEU A 59 -8.15 6.84 -5.42
CA LEU A 59 -9.15 7.63 -4.69
C LEU A 59 -10.25 6.67 -4.24
N MET A 60 -10.15 6.12 -3.02
CA MET A 60 -11.18 5.26 -2.46
C MET A 60 -12.35 6.10 -1.93
N ALA A 61 -13.38 6.26 -2.76
CA ALA A 61 -14.70 6.70 -2.35
C ALA A 61 -15.52 5.50 -1.86
N SER A 62 -15.61 5.24 -0.55
CA SER A 62 -16.57 4.27 -0.04
C SER A 62 -17.99 4.89 -0.05
N PRO A 63 -19.03 4.23 -0.58
CA PRO A 63 -20.39 4.73 -0.45
C PRO A 63 -20.80 4.61 1.02
N GLY A 64 -20.97 5.74 1.71
CA GLY A 64 -21.52 5.75 3.08
C GLY A 64 -21.09 6.87 4.02
N TYR A 65 -20.07 7.68 3.69
CA TYR A 65 -19.65 8.77 4.59
C TYR A 65 -19.83 10.14 3.91
N ARG A 66 -20.84 10.87 4.42
CA ARG A 66 -21.10 12.33 4.45
C ARG A 66 -20.40 13.27 3.44
N ASP A 67 -21.20 14.21 2.92
CA ASP A 67 -20.92 15.43 2.14
C ASP A 67 -19.49 15.66 1.59
N TRP A 68 -19.37 15.45 0.28
CA TRP A 68 -18.18 15.62 -0.55
C TRP A 68 -17.65 17.06 -0.63
N THR A 69 -18.46 18.06 -0.26
CA THR A 69 -18.06 19.49 -0.33
C THR A 69 -16.94 19.86 0.64
N GLN A 70 -16.61 18.98 1.58
CA GLN A 70 -15.55 19.20 2.57
C GLN A 70 -14.21 18.53 2.21
N TYR A 71 -14.16 17.78 1.10
CA TYR A 71 -12.94 17.12 0.66
C TYR A 71 -12.24 17.96 -0.42
N LEU A 72 -11.42 18.92 0.02
CA LEU A 72 -10.54 19.67 -0.89
C LEU A 72 -9.15 19.00 -0.88
N PRO A 73 -8.73 18.28 -1.95
CA PRO A 73 -7.36 17.81 -2.04
C PRO A 73 -6.45 19.03 -2.15
N ARG A 74 -5.58 19.20 -1.16
CA ARG A 74 -4.69 20.35 -1.03
C ARG A 74 -3.55 20.39 -2.07
N ASN A 75 -3.48 19.40 -2.96
CA ASN A 75 -2.46 19.32 -3.99
C ASN A 75 -2.95 18.55 -5.23
N PRO A 76 -3.35 19.23 -6.32
CA PRO A 76 -3.81 18.59 -7.54
C PRO A 76 -2.69 18.02 -8.43
N GLY A 77 -1.41 18.22 -8.09
CA GLY A 77 -0.25 17.77 -8.87
C GLY A 77 0.28 16.38 -8.51
N PHE A 78 -0.36 15.68 -7.58
CA PHE A 78 -0.14 14.25 -7.35
C PHE A 78 -1.36 13.46 -7.81
N MET A 79 -1.88 13.87 -8.98
CA MET A 79 -2.57 12.97 -9.87
C MET A 79 -1.77 12.70 -11.14
#